data_AF-A0AA50HT99-F1
#
_entry.id   AF-A0AA50HT99-F1
#
_cell.length_a   1.000
_cell.length_b   1.000
_cell.length_c   1.000
_cell.angle_alpha   90.00
_cell.angle_beta   90.00
_cell.angle_gamma   90.00
#
_symmetry.space_group_name_H-M   'P 1'
#
loop_
_entity.id
_entity.type
_entity.pdbx_description
1 polymer ?
#
loop_
_entity_poly.entity_id
_entity_poly.type
_entity_poly.pdbx_seq_one_letter_code
_entity_poly.pdbx_strand_id
1 'polypeptide(L)'
;MALQVLSFFGLGKVPLMILLGIDFSLWGVIGWILNVTVATVTGTMPRELVGWAGIIFLVSLGISLWLGRLASRPIAHLFKTFSQDVSTERVIGCTGTVTSKKLPYLANGTIGQAHVYDNAGNLLTISVSLPDWATVIPHHNQEILIIDQSPKGYGYLAIAKDSSDEDKWLKS
;
A
#
# COMPACT_ATOMS: atom_id res chain seq x y z
N MET A 1 1.99 20.14 11.34
CA MET A 1 0.52 20.24 11.49
C MET A 1 -0.27 19.58 10.35
N ALA A 2 0.03 19.81 9.07
CA ALA A 2 -0.71 19.17 7.96
C ALA A 2 -0.72 17.62 8.03
N LEU A 3 0.42 16.99 8.32
CA LEU A 3 0.50 15.53 8.45
C LEU A 3 -0.36 14.94 9.60
N GLN A 4 -0.56 15.71 10.68
CA GLN A 4 -1.39 15.32 11.83
C GLN A 4 -2.88 15.44 11.52
N VAL A 5 -3.27 16.46 10.74
CA VAL A 5 -4.63 16.58 10.21
C VAL A 5 -4.89 15.45 9.22
N LEU A 6 -3.95 15.14 8.33
CA LEU A 6 -4.09 14.02 7.41
C LEU A 6 -4.22 12.67 8.15
N SER A 7 -3.39 12.40 9.16
CA SER A 7 -3.49 11.15 9.93
C SER A 7 -4.79 11.06 10.74
N PHE A 8 -5.40 12.19 11.12
CA PHE A 8 -6.73 12.25 11.73
C PHE A 8 -7.83 11.75 10.78
N PHE A 9 -7.70 12.03 9.48
CA PHE A 9 -8.55 11.48 8.41
C PHE A 9 -8.17 10.05 7.98
N GLY A 10 -7.23 9.37 8.65
CA GLY A 10 -6.85 8.01 8.27
C GLY A 10 -6.02 7.91 6.97
N LEU A 11 -5.49 9.04 6.48
CA LEU A 11 -4.56 9.06 5.35
C LEU A 11 -3.28 8.31 5.69
N GLY A 12 -2.94 7.33 4.85
CA GLY A 12 -1.76 6.46 5.00
C GLY A 12 -2.06 4.98 5.30
N LYS A 13 -3.33 4.58 5.46
CA LYS A 13 -3.73 3.17 5.68
C LYS A 13 -4.77 2.61 4.71
N VAL A 14 -5.47 3.49 4.00
CA VAL A 14 -6.53 3.19 3.01
C VAL A 14 -6.41 4.23 1.89
N PRO A 15 -6.72 3.90 0.62
CA PRO A 15 -6.80 4.90 -0.44
C PRO A 15 -7.72 6.07 -0.02
N LEU A 16 -7.17 7.29 0.02
CA LEU A 16 -7.86 8.51 0.46
C LEU A 16 -9.25 8.66 -0.17
N MET A 17 -9.35 8.34 -1.46
CA MET A 17 -10.59 8.42 -2.22
C MET A 17 -11.73 7.60 -1.61
N ILE A 18 -11.42 6.41 -1.07
CA ILE A 18 -12.44 5.53 -0.49
C ILE A 18 -12.98 6.13 0.80
N LEU A 19 -12.08 6.65 1.65
CA LEU A 19 -12.46 7.26 2.91
C LEU A 19 -13.29 8.54 2.69
N LEU A 20 -12.85 9.41 1.78
CA LEU A 20 -13.58 10.62 1.42
C LEU A 20 -14.96 10.30 0.82
N GLY A 21 -15.05 9.24 0.00
CA GLY A 21 -16.30 8.76 -0.57
C GLY A 21 -17.29 8.28 0.49
N ILE A 22 -16.81 7.56 1.51
CA ILE A 22 -17.62 7.13 2.66
C ILE A 22 -18.09 8.35 3.45
N ASP A 23 -17.19 9.29 3.76
CA ASP A 23 -17.50 10.48 4.54
C ASP A 23 -18.54 11.37 3.84
N PHE A 24 -18.41 11.60 2.53
CA PHE A 24 -19.39 12.40 1.79
C PHE A 24 -20.73 11.67 1.59
N SER A 25 -20.71 10.34 1.44
CA SER A 25 -21.93 9.54 1.34
C SER A 25 -22.71 9.56 2.66
N LEU A 26 -22.03 9.33 3.79
CA LEU A 26 -22.65 9.43 5.11
C LEU A 26 -23.13 10.85 5.38
N TRP A 27 -22.38 11.86 4.96
CA TRP A 27 -22.77 13.25 5.17
C TRP A 27 -24.08 13.59 4.44
N GLY A 28 -24.22 13.15 3.19
CA GLY A 28 -25.46 13.30 2.43
C GLY A 28 -26.64 12.59 3.10
N VAL A 29 -26.46 11.34 3.52
CA VAL A 29 -27.53 10.54 4.16
C VAL A 29 -27.93 11.13 5.52
N ILE A 30 -26.97 11.46 6.38
CA ILE A 30 -27.22 12.02 7.71
C ILE A 30 -27.83 13.42 7.59
N GLY A 31 -27.32 14.24 6.68
CA GLY A 31 -27.88 15.55 6.38
C GLY A 31 -29.33 15.45 5.92
N TRP A 32 -29.65 14.48 5.06
CA TRP A 32 -31.02 14.24 4.61
C TRP A 32 -31.93 13.81 5.76
N ILE A 33 -31.52 12.82 6.57
CA ILE A 33 -32.29 12.33 7.73
C ILE A 33 -32.60 13.47 8.71
N LEU A 34 -31.60 14.30 9.04
CA LEU A 34 -31.78 15.42 9.95
C LEU A 34 -32.71 16.50 9.38
N ASN A 35 -32.59 16.81 8.08
CA ASN A 35 -33.49 17.76 7.43
C ASN A 35 -34.94 17.26 7.41
N VAL A 36 -35.18 15.98 7.12
CA VAL A 36 -36.53 15.38 7.16
C VAL A 36 -37.08 15.37 8.58
N THR A 37 -36.27 15.01 9.57
CA THR A 37 -36.68 14.97 10.98
C THR A 37 -37.11 16.35 11.46
N VAL A 38 -36.28 17.37 11.19
CA VAL A 38 -36.61 18.75 11.56
C VAL A 38 -37.86 19.21 10.80
N ALA A 39 -37.96 18.98 9.49
CA ALA A 39 -39.14 19.34 8.72
C ALA A 39 -40.43 18.70 9.25
N THR A 40 -40.35 17.47 9.77
CA THR A 40 -41.49 16.76 10.37
C THR A 40 -41.91 17.38 11.70
N VAL A 41 -40.95 17.88 12.50
CA VAL A 41 -41.22 18.49 13.82
C VAL A 41 -41.69 19.95 13.70
N THR A 42 -41.08 20.75 12.82
CA THR A 42 -41.43 22.17 12.64
C THR A 42 -42.48 22.43 11.55
N GLY A 43 -42.92 21.41 10.82
CA GLY A 43 -43.91 21.52 9.74
C GLY A 43 -43.47 22.36 8.53
N THR A 44 -42.21 22.80 8.52
CA THR A 44 -41.61 23.66 7.50
C THR A 44 -40.23 23.15 7.15
N MET A 45 -39.90 23.18 5.85
CA MET A 45 -38.61 22.69 5.38
C MET A 45 -37.52 23.75 5.65
N PRO A 46 -36.42 23.40 6.34
CA PRO A 46 -35.30 24.32 6.54
C PRO A 46 -34.66 24.68 5.18
N ARG A 47 -34.84 25.92 4.73
CA ARG A 47 -34.30 26.40 3.43
C ARG A 47 -33.17 27.42 3.56
N GLU A 48 -33.03 28.04 4.73
CA GLU A 48 -32.06 29.12 4.93
C GLU A 48 -30.72 28.60 5.43
N LEU A 49 -29.65 28.96 4.70
CA LEU A 49 -28.26 28.63 5.05
C LEU A 49 -27.85 29.21 6.42
N VAL A 50 -28.35 30.39 6.77
CA VAL A 50 -28.13 31.03 8.06
C VAL A 50 -29.36 30.74 8.93
N GLY A 51 -29.40 29.56 9.54
CA GLY A 51 -30.55 29.11 10.33
C GLY A 51 -30.45 27.62 10.68
N TRP A 52 -31.60 26.97 10.87
CA TRP A 52 -31.67 25.54 11.18
C TRP A 52 -30.94 24.66 10.15
N ALA A 53 -30.96 25.02 8.87
CA ALA A 53 -30.27 24.24 7.84
C ALA A 53 -28.73 24.32 7.99
N GLY A 54 -28.18 25.47 8.38
CA GLY A 54 -26.75 25.63 8.67
C GLY A 54 -26.28 24.82 9.87
N ILE A 55 -27.12 24.74 10.92
CA ILE A 55 -26.85 23.89 12.10
C ILE A 55 -26.88 22.42 11.70
N ILE A 56 -27.90 22.00 10.96
CA ILE A 56 -28.00 20.62 10.46
C ILE A 56 -26.79 20.27 9.58
N PHE A 57 -26.33 21.19 8.74
CA PHE A 57 -25.15 21.01 7.90
C PHE A 57 -23.88 20.77 8.71
N LEU A 58 -23.61 21.60 9.73
CA LEU A 58 -22.43 21.44 10.59
C LEU A 58 -22.50 20.18 11.46
N VAL A 59 -23.68 19.88 12.01
CA VAL A 59 -23.89 18.69 12.86
C VAL A 59 -23.77 17.41 12.03
N SER A 60 -24.40 17.35 10.85
CA SER A 60 -24.27 16.21 9.94
C SER A 60 -22.84 15.99 9.48
N LEU A 61 -22.08 17.07 9.22
CA LEU A 61 -20.67 16.99 8.87
C LEU A 61 -19.85 16.40 10.01
N GLY A 62 -20.04 16.89 11.24
CA GLY A 62 -19.35 16.38 12.43
C GLY A 62 -19.64 14.90 12.70
N ILE A 63 -20.91 14.49 12.62
CA ILE A 63 -21.31 13.09 12.80
C ILE A 63 -20.73 12.21 11.69
N SER A 64 -20.79 12.67 10.43
CA SER A 64 -20.25 11.92 9.29
C SER A 64 -18.75 11.66 9.45
N LEU A 65 -17.96 12.69 9.75
CA LEU A 65 -16.52 12.57 9.95
C LEU A 65 -16.18 11.66 11.14
N TRP A 66 -16.99 11.69 12.20
CA TRP A 66 -16.80 10.82 13.35
C TRP A 66 -17.10 9.35 13.04
N LEU A 67 -18.20 9.06 12.33
CA LEU A 67 -18.52 7.70 11.88
C LEU A 67 -17.51 7.20 10.84
N GLY A 68 -17.13 8.05 9.89
CA GLY A 68 -16.12 7.77 8.88
C GLY A 68 -14.79 7.37 9.50
N ARG A 69 -14.36 8.10 10.54
CA ARG A 69 -13.20 7.73 11.34
C ARG A 69 -13.35 6.36 12.01
N LEU A 70 -14.53 6.03 12.54
CA LEU A 70 -14.77 4.72 13.14
C LEU A 70 -14.70 3.60 12.09
N ALA A 71 -15.32 3.81 10.93
CA ALA A 71 -15.34 2.88 9.80
C ALA A 71 -13.96 2.71 9.14
N SER A 72 -13.11 3.74 9.18
CA SER A 72 -11.75 3.67 8.64
C SER A 72 -10.87 2.62 9.32
N ARG A 73 -11.13 2.29 10.59
CA ARG A 73 -10.30 1.34 11.36
C ARG A 73 -10.39 -0.11 10.85
N PRO A 74 -11.58 -0.72 10.71
CA PRO A 74 -11.69 -2.06 10.13
C PRO A 74 -11.28 -2.08 8.66
N ILE A 75 -11.61 -1.03 7.90
CA ILE A 75 -11.23 -0.93 6.48
C ILE A 75 -9.70 -0.89 6.33
N ALA A 76 -9.01 -0.10 7.17
CA ALA A 76 -7.55 -0.09 7.22
C ALA A 76 -6.93 -1.47 7.54
N HIS A 77 -7.64 -2.31 8.29
CA HIS A 77 -7.17 -3.66 8.56
C HIS A 77 -7.28 -4.57 7.33
N LEU A 78 -8.38 -4.47 6.58
CA LEU A 78 -8.54 -5.20 5.31
C LEU A 78 -7.51 -4.76 4.25
N PHE A 79 -7.25 -3.45 4.15
CA PHE A 79 -6.26 -2.91 3.22
C PHE A 79 -4.81 -3.18 3.63
N LYS A 80 -4.52 -3.46 4.92
CA LYS A 80 -3.19 -3.93 5.32
C LYS A 80 -2.83 -5.26 4.68
N THR A 81 -3.80 -6.18 4.53
CA THR A 81 -3.60 -7.47 3.86
C THR A 81 -3.27 -7.28 2.38
N PHE A 82 -3.92 -6.33 1.70
CA PHE A 82 -3.60 -5.98 0.32
C PHE A 82 -2.27 -5.20 0.19
N SER A 83 -1.90 -4.40 1.19
CA SER A 83 -0.59 -3.75 1.24
C SER A 83 0.55 -4.74 1.56
N GLN A 84 0.22 -5.96 1.98
CA GLN A 84 1.16 -7.07 2.18
C GLN A 84 1.63 -7.67 0.85
N ASP A 85 1.05 -7.27 -0.30
CA ASP A 85 1.63 -7.48 -1.64
C ASP A 85 2.96 -6.71 -1.84
N VAL A 86 3.37 -5.90 -0.86
CA VAL A 86 4.72 -5.31 -0.75
C VAL A 86 5.41 -5.82 0.52
N SER A 87 5.12 -7.04 0.97
CA SER A 87 5.97 -7.72 1.94
C SER A 87 7.28 -8.05 1.25
N THR A 88 8.27 -7.19 1.48
CA THR A 88 9.65 -7.36 0.99
C THR A 88 10.29 -8.66 1.47
N GLU A 89 9.68 -9.38 2.42
CA GLU A 89 10.16 -10.68 2.90
C GLU A 89 9.55 -11.84 2.11
N ARG A 90 8.42 -11.65 1.42
CA ARG A 90 7.71 -12.73 0.74
C ARG A 90 8.45 -13.27 -0.47
N VAL A 91 9.30 -12.43 -1.07
CA VAL A 91 10.06 -12.75 -2.28
C VAL A 91 11.39 -13.44 -1.95
N ILE A 92 11.85 -13.42 -0.68
CA ILE A 92 13.09 -14.09 -0.26
C ILE A 92 12.90 -15.61 -0.37
N GLY A 93 13.86 -16.28 -0.99
CA GLY A 93 13.80 -17.72 -1.29
C GLY A 93 13.02 -18.08 -2.57
N CYS A 94 12.40 -17.10 -3.24
CA CYS A 94 11.73 -17.33 -4.52
C CYS A 94 12.73 -17.30 -5.68
N THR A 95 12.46 -18.10 -6.71
CA THR A 95 13.23 -18.10 -7.95
C THR A 95 12.57 -17.19 -8.99
N GLY A 96 13.37 -16.47 -9.76
CA GLY A 96 12.91 -15.61 -10.84
C GLY A 96 13.84 -15.64 -12.05
N THR A 97 13.49 -14.86 -13.06
CA THR A 97 14.26 -14.70 -14.31
C THR A 97 14.74 -13.28 -14.47
N VAL A 98 16.00 -13.11 -14.87
CA VAL A 98 16.59 -11.78 -15.10
C VAL A 98 16.02 -11.12 -16.37
N THR A 99 15.58 -9.88 -16.25
CA THR A 99 15.09 -9.07 -17.37
C THR A 99 16.16 -8.07 -17.87
N SER A 100 17.15 -7.72 -17.05
CA SER A 100 18.26 -6.85 -17.47
C SER A 100 19.34 -7.61 -18.26
N LYS A 101 20.14 -6.89 -19.04
CA LYS A 101 21.22 -7.49 -19.86
C LYS A 101 22.21 -8.33 -19.03
N LYS A 102 22.51 -7.87 -17.81
CA LYS A 102 23.30 -8.55 -16.78
C LYS A 102 22.87 -8.03 -15.41
N LEU A 103 22.98 -8.85 -14.36
CA LEU A 103 22.90 -8.32 -13.01
C LEU A 103 24.19 -7.57 -12.65
N PRO A 104 24.10 -6.32 -12.17
CA PRO A 104 25.25 -5.62 -11.61
C PRO A 104 25.51 -6.02 -10.15
N TYR A 105 26.75 -5.92 -9.72
CA TYR A 105 27.13 -5.98 -8.30
C TYR A 105 26.60 -4.77 -7.54
N LEU A 106 26.20 -4.98 -6.28
CA LEU A 106 25.75 -3.92 -5.38
C LEU A 106 26.82 -2.83 -5.17
N ALA A 107 28.11 -3.20 -5.18
CA ALA A 107 29.23 -2.25 -5.13
C ALA A 107 29.25 -1.23 -6.28
N ASN A 108 28.73 -1.59 -7.47
CA ASN A 108 28.76 -0.71 -8.65
C ASN A 108 27.65 0.36 -8.64
N GLY A 109 26.77 0.38 -7.65
CA GLY A 109 25.70 1.38 -7.53
C GLY A 109 24.64 1.32 -8.64
N THR A 110 24.68 0.27 -9.47
CA THR A 110 23.71 0.03 -10.55
C THR A 110 22.75 -1.07 -10.13
N ILE A 111 21.51 -1.00 -10.60
CA ILE A 111 20.43 -1.89 -10.21
C ILE A 111 19.94 -2.64 -11.45
N GLY A 112 19.82 -3.96 -11.36
CA GLY A 112 19.22 -4.82 -12.37
C GLY A 112 17.72 -5.01 -12.13
N GLN A 113 17.04 -5.64 -13.08
CA GLN A 113 15.62 -5.99 -12.94
C GLN A 113 15.43 -7.47 -13.18
N ALA A 114 14.54 -8.08 -12.41
CA ALA A 114 14.13 -9.46 -12.59
C ALA A 114 12.63 -9.63 -12.36
N HIS A 115 12.09 -10.65 -13.02
CA HIS A 115 10.73 -11.12 -12.85
C HIS A 115 10.74 -12.30 -11.89
N VAL A 116 10.00 -12.19 -10.79
CA VAL A 116 9.97 -13.22 -9.77
C VAL A 116 8.52 -13.59 -9.51
N TYR A 117 8.27 -14.89 -9.37
CA TYR A 117 6.98 -15.38 -8.94
C TYR A 117 6.97 -15.42 -7.42
N ASP A 118 6.03 -14.71 -6.83
CA ASP A 118 5.74 -14.79 -5.40
C ASP A 118 5.09 -16.15 -5.06
N ASN A 119 5.07 -16.53 -3.78
CA ASN A 119 4.37 -17.70 -3.25
C ASN A 119 2.86 -17.73 -3.60
N ALA A 120 2.25 -16.60 -3.98
CA ALA A 120 0.87 -16.55 -4.51
C ALA A 120 0.75 -16.85 -6.00
N GLY A 121 1.86 -17.02 -6.73
CA GLY A 121 1.89 -17.12 -8.19
C GLY A 121 1.78 -15.78 -8.91
N ASN A 122 1.91 -14.66 -8.20
CA ASN A 122 1.92 -13.32 -8.80
C ASN A 122 3.28 -13.02 -9.42
N LEU A 123 3.29 -12.51 -10.66
CA LEU A 123 4.50 -12.06 -11.33
C LEU A 123 4.87 -10.64 -10.86
N LEU A 124 6.00 -10.51 -10.20
CA LEU A 124 6.52 -9.24 -9.70
C LEU A 124 7.79 -8.85 -10.45
N THR A 125 7.86 -7.60 -10.90
CA THR A 125 9.12 -7.01 -11.40
C THR A 125 9.81 -6.32 -10.24
N ILE A 126 10.98 -6.82 -9.84
CA ILE A 126 11.74 -6.30 -8.72
C ILE A 126 13.13 -5.83 -9.14
N SER A 127 13.66 -4.89 -8.36
CA SER A 127 15.03 -4.41 -8.44
C SER A 127 15.98 -5.38 -7.75
N VAL A 128 16.96 -5.90 -8.48
CA VAL A 128 17.92 -6.91 -7.98
C VAL A 128 19.37 -6.51 -8.25
N SER A 129 20.25 -6.89 -7.34
CA SER A 129 21.69 -6.73 -7.44
C SER A 129 22.41 -8.00 -6.97
N LEU A 130 23.60 -8.24 -7.48
CA LEU A 130 24.47 -9.31 -6.98
C LEU A 130 25.15 -8.87 -5.68
N PRO A 131 25.26 -9.75 -4.67
CA PRO A 131 26.11 -9.50 -3.53
C PRO A 131 27.59 -9.52 -3.94
N ASP A 132 28.44 -8.85 -3.16
CA ASP A 132 29.86 -8.68 -3.52
C ASP A 132 30.67 -9.98 -3.48
N TRP A 133 30.13 -11.03 -2.86
CA TRP A 133 30.74 -12.36 -2.80
C TRP A 133 30.29 -13.31 -3.91
N ALA A 134 29.28 -12.94 -4.71
CA ALA A 134 28.82 -13.78 -5.81
C ALA A 134 29.89 -13.86 -6.90
N THR A 135 30.08 -15.06 -7.45
CA THR A 135 31.09 -15.31 -8.48
C THR A 135 30.44 -15.36 -9.87
N VAL A 136 29.19 -15.83 -9.93
CA VAL A 136 28.44 -16.02 -11.17
C VAL A 136 27.53 -14.82 -11.41
N ILE A 137 27.70 -14.19 -12.58
CA ILE A 137 26.87 -13.06 -13.02
C ILE A 137 25.77 -13.58 -13.94
N PRO A 138 24.50 -13.62 -13.50
CA PRO A 138 23.40 -14.01 -14.36
C PRO A 138 23.08 -12.91 -15.39
N HIS A 139 22.74 -13.36 -16.59
CA HIS A 139 22.38 -12.57 -17.76
C HIS A 139 20.88 -12.64 -18.04
N HIS A 140 20.43 -11.86 -19.01
CA HIS A 140 19.04 -11.87 -19.48
C HIS A 140 18.50 -13.30 -19.67
N ASN A 141 17.30 -13.55 -19.15
CA ASN A 141 16.57 -14.82 -19.20
C ASN A 141 17.23 -15.99 -18.46
N GLN A 142 18.19 -15.72 -17.57
CA GLN A 142 18.73 -16.73 -16.65
C GLN A 142 17.96 -16.75 -15.33
N GLU A 143 17.89 -17.94 -14.72
CA GLU A 143 17.25 -18.11 -13.42
C GLU A 143 18.13 -17.60 -12.28
N ILE A 144 17.49 -16.93 -11.32
CA ILE A 144 18.10 -16.38 -10.13
C ILE A 144 17.30 -16.75 -8.89
N LEU A 145 18.00 -16.84 -7.77
CA LEU A 145 17.42 -17.02 -6.44
C LEU A 145 17.55 -15.71 -5.67
N ILE A 146 16.45 -15.23 -5.09
CA ILE A 146 16.50 -14.10 -4.16
C ILE A 146 16.91 -14.60 -2.80
N ILE A 147 17.97 -14.03 -2.24
CA ILE A 147 18.56 -14.48 -0.98
C ILE A 147 18.28 -13.54 0.18
N ASP A 148 18.19 -12.23 -0.07
CA ASP A 148 18.00 -11.24 0.99
C ASP A 148 17.59 -9.87 0.42
N GLN A 149 17.32 -8.92 1.30
CA GLN A 149 17.19 -7.51 0.97
C GLN A 149 18.55 -6.81 0.93
N SER A 150 18.67 -5.80 0.07
CA SER A 150 19.85 -4.95 0.03
C SER A 150 20.01 -4.20 1.36
N PRO A 151 21.20 -4.22 1.99
CA PRO A 151 21.47 -3.46 3.23
C PRO A 151 21.24 -1.95 3.08
N LYS A 152 21.25 -1.45 1.84
CA LYS A 152 21.03 -0.03 1.51
C LYS A 152 19.54 0.32 1.31
N GLY A 153 18.63 -0.66 1.38
CA GLY A 153 17.18 -0.46 1.21
C GLY A 153 16.72 -0.25 -0.23
N TYR A 154 17.61 -0.33 -1.23
CA TYR A 154 17.31 -0.09 -2.65
C TYR A 154 17.21 -1.39 -3.47
N GLY A 155 16.40 -2.34 -3.01
CA GLY A 155 16.10 -3.57 -3.76
C GLY A 155 16.58 -4.84 -3.06
N TYR A 156 16.71 -5.91 -3.83
CA TYR A 156 16.99 -7.27 -3.36
C TYR A 156 18.36 -7.75 -3.80
N LEU A 157 18.91 -8.68 -3.02
CA LEU A 157 20.08 -9.45 -3.37
C LEU A 157 19.64 -10.75 -4.03
N ALA A 158 20.22 -11.03 -5.20
CA ALA A 158 19.96 -12.26 -5.93
C ALA A 158 21.27 -12.87 -6.44
N ILE A 159 21.28 -14.20 -6.50
CA ILE A 159 22.39 -15.01 -6.99
C ILE A 159 21.91 -15.89 -8.14
N ALA A 160 22.83 -16.39 -8.96
CA ALA A 160 22.49 -17.34 -10.00
C ALA A 160 22.01 -18.66 -9.37
N LYS A 161 20.88 -19.17 -9.86
CA LYS A 161 20.37 -20.49 -9.47
C LYS A 161 21.22 -21.60 -10.08
N ASP A 162 21.30 -22.75 -9.42
CA ASP A 162 22.10 -23.92 -9.82
C ASP A 162 23.59 -23.59 -9.96
N SER A 163 24.08 -22.67 -9.13
CA SER A 163 25.47 -22.21 -9.15
C SER A 163 26.19 -22.50 -7.84
N SER A 164 27.53 -22.42 -7.87
CA SER A 164 28.36 -22.52 -6.66
C SER A 164 28.00 -21.49 -5.58
N ASP A 165 27.35 -20.39 -5.97
CA ASP A 165 26.93 -19.33 -5.06
C ASP A 165 25.67 -19.74 -4.27
N GLU A 166 24.81 -20.60 -4.83
CA GLU A 166 23.65 -21.18 -4.14
C GLU A 166 24.09 -22.18 -3.06
N ASP A 167 25.01 -23.07 -3.40
CA ASP A 167 25.60 -24.02 -2.44
C ASP A 167 26.28 -23.32 -1.26
N LYS A 168 26.91 -22.16 -1.52
CA LYS A 168 27.52 -21.33 -0.47
C LYS A 168 26.46 -20.73 0.45
N TRP A 169 25.36 -20.25 -0.11
CA TRP A 169 24.29 -19.65 0.66
C TRP A 169 23.56 -20.68 1.53
N LEU A 170 23.25 -21.87 0.99
CA LEU A 170 22.59 -22.96 1.73
C LEU A 170 23.42 -23.52 2.89
N LYS A 171 24.75 -23.33 2.87
CA LYS A 171 25.68 -23.79 3.90
C LYS A 171 26.01 -22.72 4.95
N SER A 172 25.55 -21.48 4.75
CA SER A 172 25.75 -20.34 5.67
C SER A 172 24.64 -20.25 6.71
#